data_AF-A0A7L2TDU4-F1
#
_entry.id   AF-A0A7L2TDU4-F1
#
_cell.length_a   1.000
_cell.length_b   1.000
_cell.length_c   1.000
_cell.angle_alpha   90.00
_cell.angle_beta   90.00
_cell.angle_gamma   90.00
#
_symmetry.space_group_name_H-M   'P 1'
#
loop_
_entity.id
_entity.type
_entity.pdbx_description
1 polymer ?
#
loop_
_entity_poly.entity_id
_entity_poly.type
_entity_poly.pdbx_seq_one_letter_code
_entity_poly.pdbx_strand_id
1 'polypeptide(L)'
;QLGLDMEELEEIEEDAGLGNGGLGRLAACFLDSMATLGLAAYGYGIRYEYGIFNQKIRDGWQVEEADDWLRHGNPWEKARPEYMLPVHFYGRVEHSASGAKWIDTQVVLALPYDTPVPGYMNNTVNTMRLWSARAPNDFNLRDFNVGDYIQAVLDRNLAENISRVLYPNDNFFEGKELRLKQEYFVVAATLQDIIRRFKASKFGSTDSVRTVFDSFPDQVAIQLNDTHPAMAIPELMRIFVDIEKLPWDKAWDITKRTFAYTNHTVLPEALERWPVDLVEKLLPRHLQIIYEINQRHLDHIASLFPDDVDRLRRMSLIEEGGTKRINMAHLCIVGSHAVNGVAKIHSEIVKTQVFEDFAALEPEKFQNKTNGITPRRWLLLCNPGLAELIAEKIGEDYVRDLSQLTKLHEFVDDDLFIREVAKVKQENKVKFALYLEKEYKVKINPSSMFDVHVKRIHEYKRQLMNCLHIITMYNRIRRDPAKLFVPRTVIIGGKAAPGYHMAKMIIKLINAVAQVVNNDPMVGNKLKVIFLENYRVSLAEK
;
A
#
# COMPACT_ATOMS: atom_id res chain seq x y z
N GLN A 1 -26.02 13.06 -26.89
CA GLN A 1 -26.11 12.37 -28.20
C GLN A 1 -26.65 10.95 -28.07
N LEU A 2 -26.26 10.17 -27.05
CA LEU A 2 -26.82 8.83 -26.78
C LEU A 2 -27.92 8.79 -25.70
N GLY A 3 -28.28 9.93 -25.11
CA GLY A 3 -29.27 10.00 -24.03
C GLY A 3 -28.77 9.48 -22.67
N LEU A 4 -27.45 9.36 -22.50
CA LEU A 4 -26.80 8.87 -21.29
C LEU A 4 -26.02 10.02 -20.63
N ASP A 5 -26.02 10.03 -19.29
CA ASP A 5 -25.20 10.91 -18.47
C ASP A 5 -23.89 10.19 -18.11
N MET A 6 -22.75 10.83 -18.43
CA MET A 6 -21.44 10.24 -18.18
C MET A 6 -21.12 10.15 -16.69
N GLU A 7 -21.50 11.15 -15.89
CA GLU A 7 -21.26 11.16 -14.45
C GLU A 7 -22.06 10.03 -13.77
N GLU A 8 -23.29 9.77 -14.22
CA GLU A 8 -24.10 8.66 -13.71
C GLU A 8 -23.48 7.29 -14.03
N LEU A 9 -22.86 7.14 -15.20
CA LEU A 9 -22.18 5.91 -15.60
C LEU A 9 -20.88 5.68 -14.82
N GLU A 10 -20.12 6.73 -14.54
CA GLU A 10 -18.88 6.65 -13.75
C GLU A 10 -19.14 6.19 -12.32
N GLU A 11 -20.28 6.57 -11.70
CA GLU A 11 -20.65 6.12 -10.35
C GLU A 11 -21.02 4.61 -10.28
N ILE A 12 -21.21 3.94 -11.41
CA ILE A 12 -21.45 2.49 -11.48
C ILE A 12 -20.12 1.72 -11.33
N GLU A 13 -18.99 2.33 -11.65
CA GLU A 13 -17.68 1.70 -11.53
C GLU A 13 -17.32 1.45 -10.05
N GLU A 14 -16.97 0.21 -9.73
CA GLU A 14 -16.51 -0.16 -8.39
C GLU A 14 -15.05 0.26 -8.16
N ASP A 15 -14.75 0.82 -6.98
CA ASP A 15 -13.37 1.09 -6.57
C ASP A 15 -12.57 -0.24 -6.53
N ALA A 16 -11.42 -0.30 -7.19
CA ALA A 16 -10.54 -1.46 -7.08
C ALA A 16 -10.02 -1.64 -5.64
N GLY A 17 -10.41 -2.74 -4.97
CA GLY A 17 -10.15 -3.06 -3.56
C GLY A 17 -8.69 -3.38 -3.19
N LEU A 18 -7.69 -2.79 -3.86
CA LEU A 18 -6.29 -3.24 -3.81
C LEU A 18 -5.42 -2.51 -2.77
N GLY A 19 -6.01 -1.67 -1.93
CA GLY A 19 -5.27 -0.86 -0.97
C GLY A 19 -6.07 -0.45 0.27
N ASN A 20 -5.35 -0.09 1.34
CA ASN A 20 -5.95 0.32 2.62
C ASN A 20 -5.83 1.84 2.87
N GLY A 21 -4.82 2.51 2.32
CA GLY A 21 -4.63 3.95 2.59
C GLY A 21 -3.39 4.52 1.93
N GLY A 22 -2.69 5.40 2.66
CA GLY A 22 -1.60 6.24 2.12
C GLY A 22 -0.53 5.49 1.31
N LEU A 23 -0.08 4.31 1.76
CA LEU A 23 0.92 3.50 1.05
C LEU A 23 0.42 3.07 -0.35
N GLY A 24 -0.74 2.42 -0.41
CA GLY A 24 -1.33 1.98 -1.68
C GLY A 24 -1.68 3.16 -2.60
N ARG A 25 -2.16 4.28 -2.02
CA ARG A 25 -2.48 5.47 -2.80
C ARG A 25 -1.24 6.15 -3.37
N LEU A 26 -0.13 6.15 -2.63
CA LEU A 26 1.16 6.63 -3.10
C LEU A 26 1.66 5.77 -4.27
N ALA A 27 1.61 4.44 -4.17
CA ALA A 27 2.00 3.55 -5.25
C ALA A 27 1.17 3.83 -6.53
N ALA A 28 -0.14 4.03 -6.40
CA ALA A 28 -0.99 4.41 -7.52
C ALA A 28 -0.61 5.80 -8.12
N CYS A 29 -0.27 6.79 -7.29
CA CYS A 29 0.23 8.09 -7.76
C CYS A 29 1.61 7.99 -8.45
N PHE A 30 2.47 7.09 -7.99
CA PHE A 30 3.76 6.82 -8.62
C PHE A 30 3.60 6.16 -9.98
N LEU A 31 2.71 5.16 -10.11
CA LEU A 31 2.46 4.50 -11.39
C LEU A 31 1.99 5.49 -12.47
N ASP A 32 1.03 6.36 -12.11
CA ASP A 32 0.56 7.43 -13.00
C ASP A 32 1.67 8.43 -13.36
N SER A 33 2.49 8.85 -12.39
CA SER A 33 3.62 9.76 -12.64
C SER A 33 4.71 9.11 -13.49
N MET A 34 5.07 7.84 -13.25
CA MET A 34 6.07 7.12 -14.05
C MET A 34 5.61 6.97 -15.49
N ALA A 35 4.33 6.66 -15.73
CA ALA A 35 3.77 6.63 -17.08
C ALA A 35 3.79 8.02 -17.73
N THR A 36 3.44 9.08 -16.98
CA THR A 36 3.47 10.46 -17.47
C THR A 36 4.88 10.95 -17.80
N LEU A 37 5.90 10.48 -17.07
CA LEU A 37 7.32 10.79 -17.32
C LEU A 37 7.96 9.91 -18.40
N GLY A 38 7.23 8.92 -18.95
CA GLY A 38 7.79 8.00 -19.95
C GLY A 38 8.78 6.98 -19.36
N LEU A 39 8.76 6.76 -18.05
CA LEU A 39 9.62 5.77 -17.40
C LEU A 39 9.08 4.36 -17.64
N ALA A 40 9.94 3.44 -18.08
CA ALA A 40 9.61 2.04 -18.28
C ALA A 40 9.43 1.31 -16.94
N ALA A 41 8.25 1.42 -16.35
CA ALA A 41 7.96 0.93 -15.01
C ALA A 41 6.84 -0.11 -14.99
N TYR A 42 6.94 -1.01 -14.01
CA TYR A 42 5.92 -2.00 -13.70
C TYR A 42 5.51 -1.88 -12.24
N GLY A 43 4.20 -1.87 -11.97
CA GLY A 43 3.67 -2.07 -10.63
C GLY A 43 3.43 -3.56 -10.40
N TYR A 44 3.98 -4.14 -9.34
CA TYR A 44 3.70 -5.52 -8.97
C TYR A 44 2.92 -5.58 -7.65
N GLY A 45 1.88 -6.41 -7.61
CA GLY A 45 1.04 -6.58 -6.43
C GLY A 45 0.23 -7.87 -6.45
N ILE A 46 -0.72 -8.00 -5.55
CA ILE A 46 -1.65 -9.14 -5.45
C ILE A 46 -3.02 -8.70 -5.92
N ARG A 47 -3.69 -9.53 -6.70
CA ARG A 47 -5.08 -9.32 -7.14
C ARG A 47 -6.04 -9.87 -6.08
N TYR A 48 -6.38 -9.05 -5.10
CA TYR A 48 -7.30 -9.46 -4.03
C TYR A 48 -8.74 -9.57 -4.52
N GLU A 49 -9.40 -10.68 -4.20
CA GLU A 49 -10.80 -10.91 -4.59
C GLU A 49 -11.79 -10.04 -3.80
N TYR A 50 -11.55 -9.86 -2.49
CA TYR A 50 -12.47 -9.16 -1.59
C TYR A 50 -11.89 -7.89 -0.93
N GLY A 51 -10.87 -7.32 -1.56
CA GLY A 51 -10.15 -6.16 -1.07
C GLY A 51 -9.84 -6.20 0.44
N ILE A 52 -10.05 -5.08 1.14
CA ILE A 52 -9.94 -5.04 2.61
C ILE A 52 -11.29 -5.39 3.27
N PHE A 53 -12.31 -4.57 3.05
CA PHE A 53 -13.73 -4.74 3.41
C PHE A 53 -14.51 -3.47 3.04
N ASN A 54 -15.82 -3.61 2.83
CA ASN A 54 -16.78 -2.53 2.83
C ASN A 54 -17.20 -2.20 4.26
N GLN A 55 -17.09 -0.93 4.64
CA GLN A 55 -17.46 -0.46 5.97
C GLN A 55 -18.94 -0.12 5.99
N LYS A 56 -19.70 -0.68 6.94
CA LYS A 56 -21.05 -0.24 7.30
C LYS A 56 -21.07 0.31 8.71
N ILE A 57 -21.91 1.31 8.96
CA ILE A 57 -22.17 1.83 10.30
C ILE A 57 -23.53 1.33 10.79
N ARG A 58 -23.54 0.40 11.75
CA ARG A 58 -24.76 -0.13 12.38
C ARG A 58 -24.74 0.20 13.86
N ASP A 59 -25.80 0.84 14.35
CA ASP A 59 -25.88 1.34 15.73
C ASP A 59 -24.64 2.15 16.15
N GLY A 60 -24.07 2.93 15.23
CA GLY A 60 -22.86 3.73 15.43
C GLY A 60 -21.54 2.94 15.45
N TRP A 61 -21.58 1.61 15.30
CA TRP A 61 -20.40 0.75 15.21
C TRP A 61 -20.01 0.47 13.77
N GLN A 62 -18.71 0.32 13.53
CA GLN A 62 -18.21 -0.26 12.29
C GLN A 62 -18.53 -1.75 12.22
N VAL A 63 -19.12 -2.16 11.10
CA VAL A 63 -19.33 -3.54 10.68
C VAL A 63 -18.59 -3.74 9.35
N GLU A 64 -17.81 -4.82 9.27
CA GLU A 64 -17.10 -5.21 8.05
C GLU A 64 -17.97 -6.12 7.18
N GLU A 65 -18.11 -5.77 5.90
CA GLU A 65 -18.71 -6.61 4.86
C GLU A 65 -17.66 -6.91 3.78
N ALA A 66 -17.79 -8.05 3.08
CA ALA A 66 -16.86 -8.39 2.00
C ALA A 66 -16.92 -7.36 0.86
N ASP A 67 -15.76 -6.95 0.35
CA ASP A 67 -15.63 -5.99 -0.75
C ASP A 67 -15.51 -6.72 -2.09
N ASP A 68 -16.65 -7.19 -2.60
CA ASP A 68 -16.77 -8.02 -3.80
C ASP A 68 -16.72 -7.20 -5.11
N TRP A 69 -15.68 -6.39 -5.26
CA TRP A 69 -15.48 -5.45 -6.39
C TRP A 69 -15.37 -6.13 -7.75
N LEU A 70 -15.14 -7.45 -7.78
CA LEU A 70 -15.04 -8.25 -9.00
C LEU A 70 -16.35 -8.96 -9.40
N ARG A 71 -17.43 -8.78 -8.63
CA ARG A 71 -18.72 -9.46 -8.85
C ARG A 71 -19.22 -9.39 -10.29
N HIS A 72 -19.09 -8.21 -10.90
CA HIS A 72 -19.56 -7.93 -12.26
C HIS A 72 -18.42 -7.97 -13.29
N GLY A 73 -17.26 -8.50 -12.91
CA GLY A 73 -16.03 -8.46 -13.69
C GLY A 73 -15.30 -7.12 -13.57
N ASN A 74 -14.07 -7.10 -14.06
CA ASN A 74 -13.27 -5.89 -14.18
C ASN A 74 -12.89 -5.70 -15.66
N PRO A 75 -13.42 -4.68 -16.36
CA PRO A 75 -13.16 -4.49 -17.78
C PRO A 75 -11.71 -4.05 -18.08
N TRP A 76 -10.98 -3.58 -17.07
CA TRP A 76 -9.65 -2.98 -17.23
C TRP A 76 -8.51 -3.98 -17.10
N GLU A 77 -8.76 -5.20 -16.63
CA GLU A 77 -7.73 -6.21 -16.45
C GLU A 77 -7.68 -7.21 -17.60
N LYS A 78 -6.47 -7.68 -17.91
CA LYS A 78 -6.24 -8.77 -18.85
C LYS A 78 -5.55 -9.92 -18.14
N ALA A 79 -6.26 -11.04 -18.01
CA ALA A 79 -5.65 -12.29 -17.57
C ALA A 79 -4.58 -12.76 -18.57
N ARG A 80 -3.45 -13.25 -18.04
CA ARG A 80 -2.31 -13.76 -18.80
C ARG A 80 -1.94 -15.19 -18.39
N PRO A 81 -2.83 -16.17 -18.61
CA PRO A 81 -2.56 -17.58 -18.25
C PRO A 81 -1.30 -18.14 -18.90
N GLU A 82 -0.87 -17.59 -20.04
CA GLU A 82 0.38 -17.94 -20.71
C GLU A 82 1.67 -17.62 -19.90
N TYR A 83 1.57 -16.79 -18.85
CA TYR A 83 2.69 -16.41 -17.98
C TYR A 83 2.51 -16.90 -16.54
N MET A 84 1.77 -17.99 -16.35
CA MET A 84 1.56 -18.58 -15.03
C MET A 84 2.86 -19.17 -14.46
N LEU A 85 3.16 -18.89 -13.19
CA LEU A 85 4.42 -19.26 -12.54
C LEU A 85 4.18 -20.09 -11.27
N PRO A 86 4.99 -21.12 -10.98
CA PRO A 86 4.92 -21.85 -9.72
C PRO A 86 5.57 -21.04 -8.59
N VAL A 87 4.95 -21.10 -7.41
CA VAL A 87 5.45 -20.60 -6.14
C VAL A 87 5.45 -21.75 -5.14
N HIS A 88 6.54 -21.88 -4.39
CA HIS A 88 6.78 -23.01 -3.50
C HIS A 88 6.64 -22.59 -2.04
N PHE A 89 6.09 -23.46 -1.20
CA PHE A 89 5.99 -23.27 0.25
C PHE A 89 6.38 -24.57 0.98
N TYR A 90 6.73 -24.45 2.26
CA TYR A 90 7.10 -25.55 3.14
C TYR A 90 8.29 -26.38 2.61
N GLY A 91 8.24 -27.70 2.75
CA GLY A 91 9.30 -28.61 2.31
C GLY A 91 10.53 -28.57 3.21
N ARG A 92 11.67 -28.99 2.65
CA ARG A 92 12.95 -29.09 3.37
C ARG A 92 14.13 -28.78 2.47
N VAL A 93 15.28 -28.48 3.08
CA VAL A 93 16.53 -28.25 2.35
C VAL A 93 17.38 -29.51 2.39
N GLU A 94 17.83 -29.97 1.23
CA GLU A 94 18.80 -31.04 1.08
C GLU A 94 20.14 -30.46 0.61
N HIS A 95 21.22 -30.77 1.32
CA HIS A 95 22.56 -30.34 0.97
C HIS A 95 23.27 -31.44 0.19
N SER A 96 23.79 -31.08 -0.99
CA SER A 96 24.57 -31.98 -1.85
C SER A 96 25.88 -31.31 -2.25
N ALA A 97 26.80 -32.08 -2.84
CA ALA A 97 28.03 -31.53 -3.42
C ALA A 97 27.77 -30.46 -4.52
N SER A 98 26.57 -30.48 -5.13
CA SER A 98 26.14 -29.51 -6.17
C SER A 98 25.44 -28.26 -5.62
N GLY A 99 25.38 -28.13 -4.28
CA GLY A 99 24.69 -27.06 -3.58
C GLY A 99 23.41 -27.52 -2.86
N ALA A 100 22.72 -26.56 -2.26
CA ALA A 100 21.45 -26.78 -1.58
C ALA A 100 20.29 -26.93 -2.59
N LYS A 101 19.34 -27.81 -2.28
CA LYS A 101 18.08 -27.97 -3.02
C LYS A 101 16.91 -27.85 -2.08
N TRP A 102 15.91 -27.05 -2.47
CA TRP A 102 14.65 -26.94 -1.75
C TRP A 102 13.64 -27.90 -2.37
N ILE A 103 13.27 -28.94 -1.63
CA ILE A 103 12.49 -30.09 -2.13
C ILE A 103 11.28 -30.37 -1.23
N ASP A 104 10.40 -31.25 -1.70
CA ASP A 104 9.17 -31.67 -1.01
C ASP A 104 8.24 -30.49 -0.66
N THR A 105 8.16 -29.52 -1.57
CA THR A 105 7.41 -28.28 -1.39
C THR A 105 5.95 -28.41 -1.83
N GLN A 106 5.08 -27.62 -1.20
CA GLN A 106 3.73 -27.37 -1.70
C GLN A 106 3.78 -26.29 -2.80
N VAL A 107 3.14 -26.56 -3.93
CA VAL A 107 3.11 -25.63 -5.08
C VAL A 107 1.79 -24.86 -5.12
N VAL A 108 1.87 -23.55 -5.34
CA VAL A 108 0.76 -22.65 -5.67
C VAL A 108 1.10 -21.98 -7.00
N LEU A 109 0.13 -21.82 -7.89
CA LEU A 109 0.33 -21.15 -9.16
C LEU A 109 -0.01 -19.65 -9.03
N ALA A 110 0.84 -18.81 -9.59
CA ALA A 110 0.65 -17.37 -9.69
C ALA A 110 0.17 -17.01 -11.11
N LEU A 111 -1.09 -16.63 -11.24
CA LEU A 111 -1.71 -16.18 -12.48
C LEU A 111 -1.62 -14.64 -12.58
N PRO A 112 -0.89 -14.08 -13.55
CA PRO A 112 -0.82 -12.63 -13.72
C PRO A 112 -2.07 -12.06 -14.39
N TYR A 113 -2.49 -10.89 -13.87
CA TYR A 113 -3.47 -10.00 -14.48
C TYR A 113 -2.82 -8.64 -14.72
N ASP A 114 -2.87 -8.16 -15.96
CA ASP A 114 -2.28 -6.88 -16.35
C ASP A 114 -3.37 -5.81 -16.44
N THR A 115 -3.15 -4.66 -15.81
CA THR A 115 -3.97 -3.45 -15.93
C THR A 115 -3.12 -2.33 -16.56
N PRO A 116 -3.62 -1.66 -17.62
CA PRO A 116 -2.88 -0.57 -18.25
C PRO A 116 -2.81 0.67 -17.34
N VAL A 117 -1.67 1.34 -17.35
CA VAL A 117 -1.44 2.60 -16.63
C VAL A 117 -1.08 3.68 -17.65
N PRO A 118 -2.05 4.45 -18.15
CA PRO A 118 -1.80 5.47 -19.16
C PRO A 118 -1.09 6.69 -18.56
N GLY A 119 -0.13 7.25 -19.30
CA GLY A 119 0.51 8.52 -19.00
C GLY A 119 -0.28 9.70 -19.54
N TYR A 120 -0.17 10.86 -18.88
CA TYR A 120 -0.94 12.05 -19.27
C TYR A 120 -0.49 12.61 -20.62
N MET A 121 -1.33 12.43 -21.65
CA MET A 121 -1.18 12.98 -23.02
C MET A 121 0.15 12.67 -23.72
N ASN A 122 0.78 11.52 -23.46
CA ASN A 122 2.14 11.21 -23.96
C ASN A 122 2.27 9.83 -24.66
N ASN A 123 1.14 9.18 -24.97
CA ASN A 123 1.07 7.85 -25.59
C ASN A 123 1.83 6.72 -24.86
N THR A 124 2.33 6.94 -23.65
CA THR A 124 2.95 5.91 -22.83
C THR A 124 1.88 5.16 -22.05
N VAL A 125 1.94 3.83 -22.06
CA VAL A 125 1.09 2.98 -21.23
C VAL A 125 1.99 1.97 -20.52
N ASN A 126 2.17 2.17 -19.21
CA ASN A 126 2.84 1.21 -18.35
C ASN A 126 1.89 0.09 -17.92
N THR A 127 2.40 -0.90 -17.20
CA THR A 127 1.62 -2.06 -16.74
C THR A 127 1.65 -2.16 -15.22
N MET A 128 0.48 -2.32 -14.62
CA MET A 128 0.35 -2.88 -13.28
C MET A 128 0.00 -4.36 -13.39
N ARG A 129 0.87 -5.23 -12.88
CA ARG A 129 0.71 -6.68 -12.87
C ARG A 129 0.33 -7.15 -11.47
N LEU A 130 -0.83 -7.80 -11.36
CA LEU A 130 -1.36 -8.32 -10.12
C LEU A 130 -1.44 -9.85 -10.17
N TRP A 131 -0.91 -10.52 -9.15
CA TRP A 131 -0.89 -11.98 -9.08
C TRP A 131 -2.14 -12.51 -8.36
N SER A 132 -2.81 -13.47 -8.98
CA SER A 132 -3.88 -14.27 -8.38
C SER A 132 -3.34 -15.67 -8.07
N ALA A 133 -3.54 -16.13 -6.83
CA ALA A 133 -3.18 -17.48 -6.42
C ALA A 133 -4.20 -18.48 -6.97
N ARG A 134 -3.69 -19.54 -7.60
CA ARG A 134 -4.47 -20.66 -8.13
C ARG A 134 -3.87 -21.96 -7.62
N ALA A 135 -4.71 -22.93 -7.34
CA ALA A 135 -4.20 -24.28 -7.09
C ALA A 135 -3.65 -24.88 -8.39
N PRO A 136 -2.61 -25.72 -8.32
CA PRO A 136 -2.21 -26.53 -9.46
C PRO A 136 -3.37 -27.42 -9.92
N ASN A 137 -3.63 -27.44 -11.22
CA ASN A 137 -4.67 -28.25 -11.83
C ASN A 137 -4.21 -29.72 -11.98
N ASP A 138 -3.82 -30.35 -10.89
CA ASP A 138 -3.76 -31.80 -10.83
C ASP A 138 -5.13 -32.28 -10.36
N PHE A 139 -6.11 -32.29 -11.27
CA PHE A 139 -7.36 -33.00 -11.01
C PHE A 139 -7.02 -34.48 -10.87
N ASN A 140 -6.75 -34.93 -9.65
CA ASN A 140 -6.42 -36.31 -9.39
C ASN A 140 -7.71 -37.14 -9.45
N LEU A 141 -8.02 -37.60 -10.66
CA LEU A 141 -9.17 -38.43 -10.97
C LEU A 141 -9.20 -39.70 -10.10
N ARG A 142 -8.04 -40.15 -9.57
CA ARG A 142 -7.97 -41.23 -8.59
C ARG A 142 -8.59 -40.82 -7.26
N ASP A 143 -8.15 -39.74 -6.64
CA ASP A 143 -8.66 -39.27 -5.34
C ASP A 143 -10.16 -38.95 -5.41
N PHE A 144 -10.61 -38.39 -6.54
CA PHE A 144 -12.03 -38.18 -6.82
C PHE A 144 -12.82 -39.50 -6.87
N ASN A 145 -12.27 -40.54 -7.49
CA ASN A 145 -12.91 -41.85 -7.60
C ASN A 145 -12.88 -42.67 -6.30
N VAL A 146 -12.01 -42.35 -5.33
CA VAL A 146 -11.99 -43.00 -3.99
C VAL A 146 -12.89 -42.30 -2.97
N GLY A 147 -13.59 -41.23 -3.36
CA GLY A 147 -14.52 -40.49 -2.49
C GLY A 147 -13.88 -39.34 -1.70
N ASP A 148 -12.63 -38.96 -2.01
CA ASP A 148 -11.89 -37.90 -1.30
C ASP A 148 -12.07 -36.50 -1.93
N TYR A 149 -13.22 -36.29 -2.59
CA TYR A 149 -13.55 -35.05 -3.30
C TYR A 149 -13.56 -33.81 -2.39
N ILE A 150 -13.84 -33.99 -1.09
CA ILE A 150 -13.87 -32.91 -0.12
C ILE A 150 -12.45 -32.35 0.08
N GLN A 151 -11.45 -33.22 0.26
CA GLN A 151 -10.09 -32.80 0.54
C GLN A 151 -9.47 -32.04 -0.64
N ALA A 152 -9.71 -32.49 -1.87
CA ALA A 152 -9.24 -31.79 -3.08
C ALA A 152 -9.81 -30.36 -3.20
N VAL A 153 -11.07 -30.15 -2.80
CA VAL A 153 -11.70 -28.82 -2.77
C VAL A 153 -11.14 -27.96 -1.63
N LEU A 154 -10.82 -28.55 -0.47
CA LEU A 154 -10.20 -27.85 0.65
C LEU A 154 -8.80 -27.35 0.28
N ASP A 155 -7.96 -28.20 -0.30
CA ASP A 155 -6.60 -27.84 -0.70
C ASP A 155 -6.58 -26.73 -1.75
N ARG A 156 -7.55 -26.76 -2.67
CA ARG A 156 -7.75 -25.69 -3.65
C ARG A 156 -8.07 -24.35 -2.98
N ASN A 157 -9.03 -24.34 -2.06
CA ASN A 157 -9.39 -23.13 -1.32
C ASN A 157 -8.24 -22.61 -0.46
N LEU A 158 -7.41 -23.49 0.12
CA LEU A 158 -6.25 -23.09 0.92
C LEU A 158 -5.19 -22.37 0.08
N ALA A 159 -4.94 -22.81 -1.15
CA ALA A 159 -4.03 -22.13 -2.08
C ALA A 159 -4.59 -20.76 -2.52
N GLU A 160 -5.88 -20.71 -2.87
CA GLU A 160 -6.54 -19.50 -3.37
C GLU A 160 -6.73 -18.42 -2.27
N ASN A 161 -6.78 -18.82 -0.99
CA ASN A 161 -6.87 -17.88 0.14
C ASN A 161 -5.74 -16.85 0.17
N ILE A 162 -4.57 -17.15 -0.42
CA ILE A 162 -3.44 -16.22 -0.50
C ILE A 162 -3.86 -14.91 -1.20
N SER A 163 -4.60 -14.95 -2.30
CA SER A 163 -5.03 -13.73 -3.00
C SER A 163 -6.48 -13.35 -2.71
N ARG A 164 -7.05 -13.77 -1.58
CA ARG A 164 -8.49 -13.56 -1.32
C ARG A 164 -8.79 -12.24 -0.61
N VAL A 165 -8.06 -11.91 0.46
CA VAL A 165 -8.31 -10.69 1.28
C VAL A 165 -6.99 -9.95 1.55
N LEU A 166 -7.02 -8.62 1.46
CA LEU A 166 -5.91 -7.72 1.80
C LEU A 166 -5.79 -7.54 3.32
N TYR A 167 -4.58 -7.73 3.86
CA TYR A 167 -4.29 -7.63 5.30
C TYR A 167 -5.25 -8.44 6.17
N PRO A 168 -5.22 -9.78 6.08
CA PRO A 168 -5.99 -10.63 6.97
C PRO A 168 -5.64 -10.32 8.44
N ASN A 169 -6.61 -10.51 9.34
CA ASN A 169 -6.40 -10.32 10.77
C ASN A 169 -5.25 -11.22 11.26
N ASP A 170 -4.16 -10.61 11.74
CA ASP A 170 -2.92 -11.27 12.14
C ASP A 170 -2.76 -11.38 13.67
N ASN A 171 -3.85 -11.19 14.42
CA ASN A 171 -3.88 -11.39 15.86
C ASN A 171 -3.70 -12.87 16.28
N PHE A 172 -3.88 -13.80 15.35
CA PHE A 172 -3.72 -15.25 15.55
C PHE A 172 -2.68 -15.83 14.59
N PHE A 173 -2.16 -17.02 14.90
CA PHE A 173 -1.01 -17.62 14.20
C PHE A 173 -1.28 -17.84 12.71
N GLU A 174 -2.46 -18.37 12.36
CA GLU A 174 -2.87 -18.66 10.99
C GLU A 174 -2.95 -17.37 10.14
N GLY A 175 -3.34 -16.25 10.75
CA GLY A 175 -3.34 -14.93 10.10
C GLY A 175 -1.93 -14.42 9.79
N LYS A 176 -0.98 -14.65 10.71
CA LYS A 176 0.44 -14.34 10.51
C LYS A 176 1.05 -15.19 9.41
N GLU A 177 0.77 -16.49 9.41
CA GLU A 177 1.23 -17.41 8.36
C GLU A 177 0.68 -17.03 6.99
N LEU A 178 -0.62 -16.69 6.89
CA LEU A 178 -1.24 -16.25 5.65
C LEU A 178 -0.62 -14.94 5.12
N ARG A 179 -0.34 -13.98 6.01
CA ARG A 179 0.32 -12.72 5.64
C ARG A 179 1.74 -12.95 5.09
N LEU A 180 2.55 -13.79 5.75
CA LEU A 180 3.87 -14.15 5.24
C LEU A 180 3.78 -14.92 3.90
N LYS A 181 2.77 -15.78 3.73
CA LYS A 181 2.50 -16.44 2.43
C LYS A 181 2.18 -15.42 1.34
N GLN A 182 1.37 -14.40 1.62
CA GLN A 182 1.06 -13.32 0.68
C GLN A 182 2.33 -12.57 0.27
N GLU A 183 3.14 -12.15 1.24
CA GLU A 183 4.40 -11.43 1.01
C GLU A 183 5.38 -12.26 0.16
N TYR A 184 5.57 -13.54 0.48
CA TYR A 184 6.44 -14.40 -0.31
C TYR A 184 5.84 -14.71 -1.69
N PHE A 185 4.53 -14.90 -1.80
CA PHE A 185 3.86 -15.20 -3.07
C PHE A 185 4.08 -14.11 -4.11
N VAL A 186 3.83 -12.84 -3.75
CA VAL A 186 4.05 -11.72 -4.67
C VAL A 186 5.53 -11.58 -5.03
N VAL A 187 6.43 -11.80 -4.07
CA VAL A 187 7.88 -11.73 -4.28
C VAL A 187 8.36 -12.80 -5.26
N ALA A 188 8.04 -14.07 -5.00
CA ALA A 188 8.53 -15.20 -5.77
C ALA A 188 8.03 -15.16 -7.22
N ALA A 189 6.75 -14.85 -7.43
CA ALA A 189 6.20 -14.71 -8.78
C ALA A 189 6.83 -13.52 -9.53
N THR A 190 6.99 -12.39 -8.84
CA THR A 190 7.55 -11.16 -9.43
C THR A 190 9.01 -11.32 -9.83
N LEU A 191 9.85 -11.90 -8.98
CA LEU A 191 11.28 -12.07 -9.30
C LEU A 191 11.50 -13.05 -10.45
N GLN A 192 10.72 -14.14 -10.52
CA GLN A 192 10.74 -15.04 -11.66
C GLN A 192 10.35 -14.31 -12.96
N ASP A 193 9.31 -13.47 -12.94
CA ASP A 193 8.91 -12.68 -14.12
C ASP A 193 9.98 -11.64 -14.51
N ILE A 194 10.58 -10.94 -13.54
CA ILE A 194 11.66 -9.98 -13.78
C ILE A 194 12.86 -10.67 -14.44
N ILE A 195 13.30 -11.80 -13.89
CA ILE A 195 14.44 -12.55 -14.41
C ILE A 195 14.13 -13.10 -15.80
N ARG A 196 12.93 -13.64 -16.03
CA ARG A 196 12.48 -14.09 -17.35
C ARG A 196 12.58 -12.95 -18.38
N ARG A 197 12.07 -11.76 -18.06
CA ARG A 197 12.17 -10.59 -18.94
C ARG A 197 13.60 -10.14 -19.17
N PHE A 198 14.45 -10.20 -18.14
CA PHE A 198 15.87 -9.87 -18.30
C PHE A 198 16.59 -10.85 -19.22
N LYS A 199 16.30 -12.15 -19.11
CA LYS A 199 16.87 -13.21 -19.96
C LYS A 199 16.40 -13.12 -21.41
N ALA A 200 15.19 -12.61 -21.64
CA ALA A 200 14.61 -12.47 -22.97
C ALA A 200 15.40 -11.48 -23.84
N SER A 201 15.60 -11.84 -25.12
CA SER A 201 16.26 -10.96 -26.10
C SER A 201 15.35 -9.88 -26.68
N LYS A 202 14.03 -10.11 -26.65
CA LYS A 202 12.99 -9.24 -27.21
C LYS A 202 11.78 -9.20 -26.29
N PHE A 203 11.08 -8.07 -26.30
CA PHE A 203 9.82 -7.93 -25.57
C PHE A 203 8.82 -9.00 -26.01
N GLY A 204 8.25 -9.73 -25.07
CA GLY A 204 7.28 -10.80 -25.34
C GLY A 204 7.87 -12.15 -25.78
N SER A 205 9.19 -12.29 -25.89
CA SER A 205 9.83 -13.61 -26.13
C SER A 205 9.99 -14.41 -24.84
N THR A 206 9.92 -15.73 -24.95
CA THR A 206 10.26 -16.69 -23.89
C THR A 206 11.68 -17.24 -24.03
N ASP A 207 12.41 -16.89 -25.09
CA ASP A 207 13.74 -17.41 -25.38
C ASP A 207 14.79 -16.76 -24.47
N SER A 208 15.50 -17.58 -23.69
CA SER A 208 16.56 -17.10 -22.80
C SER A 208 17.86 -16.93 -23.57
N VAL A 209 18.28 -15.67 -23.77
CA VAL A 209 19.50 -15.30 -24.50
C VAL A 209 20.57 -14.74 -23.57
N ARG A 210 20.19 -14.03 -22.51
CA ARG A 210 21.16 -13.55 -21.49
C ARG A 210 21.31 -14.59 -20.39
N THR A 211 22.54 -15.05 -20.18
CA THR A 211 22.91 -15.97 -19.09
C THR A 211 23.89 -15.35 -18.10
N VAL A 212 24.35 -14.13 -18.38
CA VAL A 212 25.28 -13.36 -17.57
C VAL A 212 24.51 -12.24 -16.87
N PHE A 213 24.66 -12.16 -15.53
CA PHE A 213 23.89 -11.26 -14.68
C PHE A 213 24.65 -10.00 -14.22
N ASP A 214 25.89 -9.80 -14.66
CA ASP A 214 26.70 -8.63 -14.25
C ASP A 214 26.02 -7.30 -14.57
N SER A 215 25.28 -7.23 -15.69
CA SER A 215 24.50 -6.06 -16.11
C SER A 215 23.06 -6.04 -15.58
N PHE A 216 22.70 -6.97 -14.69
CA PHE A 216 21.36 -7.01 -14.11
C PHE A 216 20.99 -5.70 -13.39
N PRO A 217 21.85 -5.12 -12.53
CA PRO A 217 21.53 -3.85 -11.86
C PRO A 217 21.46 -2.65 -12.80
N ASP A 218 22.11 -2.72 -13.97
CA ASP A 218 22.08 -1.65 -14.97
C ASP A 218 20.77 -1.64 -15.77
N GLN A 219 19.98 -2.71 -15.67
CA GLN A 219 18.74 -2.92 -16.43
C GLN A 219 17.52 -3.11 -15.52
N VAL A 220 17.73 -3.47 -14.26
CA VAL A 220 16.68 -3.80 -13.30
C VAL A 220 16.92 -3.04 -12.01
N ALA A 221 15.95 -2.21 -11.63
CA ALA A 221 15.85 -1.59 -10.31
C ALA A 221 14.55 -2.03 -9.63
N ILE A 222 14.63 -2.46 -8.38
CA ILE A 222 13.46 -2.91 -7.62
C ILE A 222 13.31 -2.06 -6.36
N GLN A 223 12.21 -1.31 -6.29
CA GLN A 223 11.86 -0.52 -5.11
C GLN A 223 11.00 -1.34 -4.15
N LEU A 224 11.47 -1.51 -2.93
CA LEU A 224 10.74 -2.10 -1.81
C LEU A 224 9.94 -0.98 -1.11
N ASN A 225 8.60 -1.04 -1.24
CA ASN A 225 7.70 -0.12 -0.56
C ASN A 225 7.30 -0.70 0.80
N ASP A 226 7.95 -0.19 1.85
CA ASP A 226 7.94 -0.76 3.20
C ASP A 226 8.58 -2.16 3.26
N THR A 227 8.47 -2.85 4.40
CA THR A 227 9.09 -4.16 4.62
C THR A 227 8.31 -5.35 4.04
N HIS A 228 7.07 -5.17 3.59
CA HIS A 228 6.25 -6.28 3.06
C HIS A 228 6.94 -7.10 1.95
N PRO A 229 7.64 -6.50 0.96
CA PRO A 229 8.36 -7.28 -0.06
C PRO A 229 9.82 -7.60 0.33
N ALA A 230 10.23 -7.48 1.61
CA ALA A 230 11.61 -7.68 2.05
C ALA A 230 12.19 -9.07 1.70
N MET A 231 11.32 -10.08 1.62
CA MET A 231 11.69 -11.43 1.19
C MET A 231 12.24 -11.49 -0.25
N ALA A 232 12.10 -10.42 -1.03
CA ALA A 232 12.71 -10.32 -2.36
C ALA A 232 14.24 -10.39 -2.31
N ILE A 233 14.86 -9.89 -1.24
CA ILE A 233 16.31 -9.95 -1.06
C ILE A 233 16.80 -11.41 -0.96
N PRO A 234 16.32 -12.22 0.00
CA PRO A 234 16.73 -13.62 0.09
C PRO A 234 16.21 -14.48 -1.07
N GLU A 235 15.06 -14.17 -1.68
CA GLU A 235 14.59 -14.90 -2.87
C GLU A 235 15.48 -14.65 -4.09
N LEU A 236 15.93 -13.40 -4.32
CA LEU A 236 16.85 -13.10 -5.42
C LEU A 236 18.19 -13.82 -5.21
N MET A 237 18.70 -13.83 -3.97
CA MET A 237 19.87 -14.61 -3.60
C MET A 237 19.66 -16.11 -3.83
N ARG A 238 18.50 -16.66 -3.47
CA ARG A 238 18.16 -18.07 -3.71
C ARG A 238 18.20 -18.40 -5.19
N ILE A 239 17.59 -17.57 -6.04
CA ILE A 239 17.58 -17.80 -7.49
C ILE A 239 19.01 -17.73 -8.03
N PHE A 240 19.77 -16.69 -7.69
CA PHE A 240 21.14 -16.52 -8.17
C PHE A 240 22.09 -17.62 -7.72
N VAL A 241 22.04 -18.04 -6.46
CA VAL A 241 22.96 -19.05 -5.91
C VAL A 241 22.50 -20.46 -6.24
N ASP A 242 21.25 -20.79 -5.96
CA ASP A 242 20.78 -22.18 -6.03
C ASP A 242 20.42 -22.58 -7.46
N ILE A 243 19.89 -21.66 -8.28
CA ILE A 243 19.43 -21.94 -9.65
C ILE A 243 20.47 -21.51 -10.68
N GLU A 244 20.87 -20.23 -10.66
CA GLU A 244 21.82 -19.67 -11.65
C GLU A 244 23.29 -19.98 -11.31
N LYS A 245 23.55 -20.61 -10.15
CA LYS A 245 24.87 -21.08 -9.71
C LYS A 245 25.94 -19.99 -9.64
N LEU A 246 25.54 -18.76 -9.33
CA LEU A 246 26.46 -17.65 -9.08
C LEU A 246 27.17 -17.86 -7.72
N PRO A 247 28.47 -17.52 -7.64
CA PRO A 247 29.16 -17.42 -6.34
C PRO A 247 28.44 -16.43 -5.42
N TRP A 248 28.41 -16.72 -4.12
CA TRP A 248 27.67 -15.92 -3.13
C TRP A 248 28.00 -14.43 -3.20
N ASP A 249 29.28 -14.06 -3.18
CA ASP A 249 29.69 -12.65 -3.15
C ASP A 249 29.26 -11.89 -4.40
N LYS A 250 29.28 -12.56 -5.56
CA LYS A 250 28.79 -12.00 -6.82
C LYS A 250 27.27 -11.83 -6.80
N ALA A 251 26.54 -12.86 -6.36
CA ALA A 251 25.08 -12.78 -6.22
C ALA A 251 24.66 -11.66 -5.24
N TRP A 252 25.41 -11.50 -4.14
CA TRP A 252 25.14 -10.50 -3.12
C TRP A 252 25.42 -9.07 -3.60
N ASP A 253 26.52 -8.86 -4.33
CA ASP A 253 26.81 -7.56 -4.96
C ASP A 253 25.68 -7.13 -5.92
N ILE A 254 25.29 -8.02 -6.83
CA ILE A 254 24.19 -7.77 -7.79
C ILE A 254 22.89 -7.48 -7.03
N THR A 255 22.57 -8.27 -6.00
CA THR A 255 21.37 -8.10 -5.18
C THR A 255 21.33 -6.73 -4.53
N LYS A 256 22.39 -6.31 -3.83
CA LYS A 256 22.45 -5.00 -3.17
C LYS A 256 22.28 -3.85 -4.16
N ARG A 257 22.94 -3.91 -5.32
CA ARG A 257 22.84 -2.88 -6.36
C ARG A 257 21.47 -2.82 -7.05
N THR A 258 20.67 -3.88 -6.96
CA THR A 258 19.32 -3.96 -7.56
C THR A 258 18.25 -3.32 -6.66
N PHE A 259 18.36 -3.50 -5.34
CA PHE A 259 17.29 -3.13 -4.40
C PHE A 259 17.48 -1.74 -3.77
N ALA A 260 16.38 -1.00 -3.66
CA ALA A 260 16.25 0.21 -2.85
C ALA A 260 15.02 0.10 -1.93
N TYR A 261 15.10 0.65 -0.72
CA TYR A 261 14.08 0.50 0.32
C TYR A 261 13.49 1.84 0.76
N THR A 262 12.16 1.97 0.73
CA THR A 262 11.43 3.10 1.32
C THR A 262 10.82 2.70 2.66
N ASN A 263 11.20 3.39 3.73
CA ASN A 263 10.52 3.28 5.02
C ASN A 263 9.34 4.28 5.11
N HIS A 264 8.15 3.79 5.47
CA HIS A 264 6.92 4.59 5.53
C HIS A 264 6.44 4.90 6.96
N THR A 265 7.11 4.37 7.98
CA THR A 265 6.66 4.43 9.36
C THR A 265 7.82 4.25 10.34
N VAL A 266 7.75 5.00 11.44
CA VAL A 266 8.65 4.89 12.60
C VAL A 266 8.00 4.17 13.77
N LEU A 267 6.74 3.75 13.62
CA LEU A 267 6.00 3.05 14.67
C LEU A 267 6.54 1.63 14.82
N PRO A 268 7.01 1.23 16.03
CA PRO A 268 7.58 -0.10 16.26
C PRO A 268 6.64 -1.24 15.86
N GLU A 269 5.33 -1.08 16.09
CA GLU A 269 4.32 -2.08 15.73
C GLU A 269 4.17 -2.30 14.22
N ALA A 270 4.66 -1.38 13.40
CA ALA A 270 4.62 -1.48 11.95
C ALA A 270 5.96 -1.91 11.33
N LEU A 271 7.02 -2.04 12.14
CA LEU A 271 8.30 -2.62 11.70
C LEU A 271 8.22 -4.14 11.83
N GLU A 272 8.11 -4.83 10.70
CA GLU A 272 7.79 -6.26 10.70
C GLU A 272 8.87 -7.12 11.38
N ARG A 273 8.40 -8.03 12.23
CA ARG A 273 9.18 -9.02 12.97
C ARG A 273 8.56 -10.39 12.81
N TRP A 274 9.16 -11.23 11.98
CA TRP A 274 8.68 -12.59 11.74
C TRP A 274 9.32 -13.57 12.72
N PRO A 275 8.55 -14.39 13.47
CA PRO A 275 9.12 -15.46 14.28
C PRO A 275 9.95 -16.41 13.42
N VAL A 276 11.15 -16.76 13.90
CA VAL A 276 12.07 -17.66 13.16
C VAL A 276 11.40 -18.99 12.84
N ASP A 277 10.72 -19.62 13.80
CA ASP A 277 10.05 -20.92 13.62
C ASP A 277 8.99 -20.89 12.51
N LEU A 278 8.31 -19.74 12.33
CA LEU A 278 7.33 -19.57 11.26
C LEU A 278 8.02 -19.54 9.90
N VAL A 279 9.12 -18.80 9.78
CA VAL A 279 9.91 -18.71 8.54
C VAL A 279 10.62 -20.03 8.26
N GLU A 280 11.12 -20.72 9.29
CA GLU A 280 11.73 -22.05 9.16
C GLU A 280 10.75 -23.05 8.57
N LYS A 281 9.53 -23.11 9.12
CA LYS A 281 8.48 -24.01 8.63
C LYS A 281 8.08 -23.68 7.20
N LEU A 282 7.86 -22.40 6.88
CA LEU A 282 7.27 -21.99 5.61
C LEU A 282 8.31 -21.86 4.48
N LEU A 283 9.51 -21.36 4.78
CA LEU A 283 10.54 -20.94 3.84
C LEU A 283 11.95 -21.34 4.36
N PRO A 284 12.20 -22.65 4.55
CA PRO A 284 13.42 -23.13 5.24
C PRO A 284 14.71 -22.71 4.52
N ARG A 285 14.70 -22.65 3.19
CA ARG A 285 15.88 -22.21 2.42
C ARG A 285 16.16 -20.73 2.60
N HIS A 286 15.14 -19.89 2.64
CA HIS A 286 15.28 -18.45 2.85
C HIS A 286 15.81 -18.14 4.23
N LEU A 287 15.39 -18.89 5.26
CA LEU A 287 15.93 -18.74 6.60
C LEU A 287 17.46 -18.99 6.62
N GLN A 288 17.94 -20.04 5.96
CA GLN A 288 19.39 -20.29 5.83
C GLN A 288 20.11 -19.13 5.14
N ILE A 289 19.54 -18.57 4.07
CA ILE A 289 20.09 -17.42 3.35
C ILE A 289 20.12 -16.18 4.24
N ILE A 290 19.05 -15.92 5.01
CA ILE A 290 18.99 -14.80 5.95
C ILE A 290 20.05 -14.95 7.05
N TYR A 291 20.26 -16.16 7.58
CA TYR A 291 21.33 -16.41 8.53
C TYR A 291 22.72 -16.17 7.94
N GLU A 292 22.97 -16.59 6.70
CA GLU A 292 24.24 -16.32 6.02
C GLU A 292 24.46 -14.82 5.78
N ILE A 293 23.40 -14.08 5.37
CA ILE A 293 23.44 -12.62 5.26
C ILE A 293 23.79 -11.99 6.61
N ASN A 294 23.14 -12.46 7.69
CA ASN A 294 23.39 -11.97 9.05
C ASN A 294 24.80 -12.25 9.54
N GLN A 295 25.31 -13.46 9.31
CA GLN A 295 26.67 -13.82 9.72
C GLN A 295 27.69 -12.89 9.04
N ARG A 296 27.65 -12.77 7.71
CA ARG A 296 28.57 -11.90 6.96
C ARG A 296 28.44 -10.43 7.33
N HIS A 297 27.21 -9.97 7.59
CA HIS A 297 26.98 -8.61 8.06
C HIS A 297 27.64 -8.37 9.41
N LEU A 298 27.38 -9.23 10.39
CA LEU A 298 27.92 -9.09 11.75
C LEU A 298 29.44 -9.28 11.80
N ASP A 299 30.02 -10.16 10.98
CA ASP A 299 31.47 -10.29 10.83
C ASP A 299 32.09 -8.98 10.33
N HIS A 300 31.44 -8.31 9.37
CA HIS A 300 31.87 -7.00 8.89
C HIS A 300 31.75 -5.93 10.00
N ILE A 301 30.63 -5.87 10.73
CA ILE A 301 30.47 -4.93 11.85
C ILE A 301 31.52 -5.18 12.94
N ALA A 302 31.80 -6.43 13.30
CA ALA A 302 32.80 -6.79 14.30
C ALA A 302 34.22 -6.38 13.87
N SER A 303 34.51 -6.46 12.57
CA SER A 303 35.79 -5.99 12.04
C SER A 303 35.98 -4.47 12.12
N LEU A 304 34.90 -3.70 12.08
CA LEU A 304 34.91 -2.23 12.15
C LEU A 304 34.83 -1.72 13.59
N PHE A 305 34.13 -2.44 14.48
CA PHE A 305 33.86 -2.06 15.87
C PHE A 305 34.12 -3.24 16.81
N PRO A 306 35.38 -3.67 17.00
CA PRO A 306 35.72 -4.89 17.73
C PRO A 306 35.28 -4.88 19.20
N ASP A 307 35.20 -3.70 19.82
CA ASP A 307 34.88 -3.55 21.25
C ASP A 307 33.39 -3.23 21.53
N ASP A 308 32.56 -3.00 20.50
CA ASP A 308 31.14 -2.61 20.65
C ASP A 308 30.22 -3.80 20.41
N VAL A 309 30.22 -4.74 21.36
CA VAL A 309 29.39 -5.95 21.30
C VAL A 309 27.89 -5.63 21.26
N ASP A 310 27.46 -4.56 21.93
CA ASP A 310 26.06 -4.16 21.92
C ASP A 310 25.62 -3.64 20.54
N ARG A 311 26.49 -2.97 19.78
CA ARG A 311 26.21 -2.59 18.38
C ARG A 311 25.97 -3.81 17.50
N LEU A 312 26.72 -4.90 17.67
CA LEU A 312 26.46 -6.15 16.94
C LEU A 312 25.02 -6.64 17.18
N ARG A 313 24.57 -6.60 18.44
CA ARG A 313 23.20 -7.00 18.78
C ARG A 313 22.16 -6.05 18.18
N ARG A 314 22.38 -4.72 18.22
CA ARG A 314 21.45 -3.73 17.68
C ARG A 314 21.37 -3.73 16.15
N MET A 315 22.43 -4.14 15.45
CA MET A 315 22.49 -4.22 13.99
C MET A 315 22.17 -5.62 13.43
N SER A 316 21.96 -6.62 14.30
CA SER A 316 21.59 -7.97 13.88
C SER A 316 20.26 -7.98 13.12
N LEU A 317 20.18 -8.80 12.06
CA LEU A 317 18.92 -9.12 11.40
C LEU A 317 18.06 -10.06 12.25
N ILE A 318 18.66 -10.74 13.23
CA ILE A 318 18.01 -11.69 14.13
C ILE A 318 17.93 -11.07 15.52
N GLU A 319 16.72 -10.82 15.99
CA GLU A 319 16.46 -10.34 17.33
C GLU A 319 16.39 -11.52 18.30
N GLU A 320 17.28 -11.46 19.31
CA GLU A 320 17.35 -12.42 20.40
C GLU A 320 16.46 -11.96 21.57
N GLY A 321 15.64 -12.87 22.10
CA GLY A 321 14.79 -12.64 23.27
C GLY A 321 13.45 -13.37 23.18
N GLY A 322 13.10 -14.17 24.19
CA GLY A 322 11.90 -15.02 24.16
C GLY A 322 11.91 -15.94 22.92
N THR A 323 11.05 -15.62 21.94
CA THR A 323 11.06 -16.25 20.61
C THR A 323 11.92 -15.42 19.66
N LYS A 324 12.90 -16.05 19.00
CA LYS A 324 13.74 -15.38 17.99
C LYS A 324 12.89 -14.81 16.85
N ARG A 325 13.27 -13.63 16.35
CA ARG A 325 12.56 -12.96 15.25
C ARG A 325 13.52 -12.42 14.21
N ILE A 326 13.06 -12.37 12.97
CA ILE A 326 13.75 -11.72 11.86
C ILE A 326 13.27 -10.29 11.76
N ASN A 327 14.20 -9.34 11.80
CA ASN A 327 13.95 -7.93 11.61
C ASN A 327 14.00 -7.58 10.13
N MET A 328 12.83 -7.44 9.53
CA MET A 328 12.70 -7.23 8.08
C MET A 328 13.22 -5.85 7.64
N ALA A 329 13.17 -4.85 8.52
CA ALA A 329 13.72 -3.53 8.23
C ALA A 329 15.26 -3.58 8.15
N HIS A 330 15.91 -4.30 9.07
CA HIS A 330 17.36 -4.52 9.01
C HIS A 330 17.74 -5.32 7.76
N LEU A 331 16.95 -6.34 7.39
CA LEU A 331 17.14 -7.06 6.13
C LEU A 331 17.07 -6.13 4.91
N CYS A 332 16.05 -5.27 4.84
CA CYS A 332 15.93 -4.28 3.77
C CYS A 332 17.11 -3.33 3.72
N ILE A 333 17.56 -2.81 4.87
CA ILE A 333 18.69 -1.88 4.94
C ILE A 333 19.95 -2.59 4.46
N VAL A 334 20.29 -3.76 5.01
CA VAL A 334 21.53 -4.50 4.67
C VAL A 334 21.54 -4.96 3.21
N GLY A 335 20.40 -5.36 2.66
CA GLY A 335 20.28 -5.87 1.30
C GLY A 335 19.99 -4.84 0.21
N SER A 336 19.98 -3.53 0.52
CA SER A 336 19.71 -2.46 -0.45
C SER A 336 20.89 -1.50 -0.59
N HIS A 337 21.01 -0.82 -1.74
CA HIS A 337 22.01 0.24 -1.95
C HIS A 337 21.50 1.63 -1.55
N ALA A 338 20.20 1.81 -1.38
CA ALA A 338 19.58 3.07 -0.95
C ALA A 338 18.42 2.82 0.01
N VAL A 339 18.29 3.71 1.00
CA VAL A 339 17.20 3.73 1.98
C VAL A 339 16.63 5.14 2.03
N ASN A 340 15.32 5.33 1.92
CA ASN A 340 14.72 6.66 2.02
C ASN A 340 13.50 6.73 2.94
N GLY A 341 13.37 7.88 3.60
CA GLY A 341 12.13 8.29 4.28
C GLY A 341 11.24 9.13 3.36
N VAL A 342 10.01 9.35 3.81
CA VAL A 342 8.90 9.92 3.00
C VAL A 342 8.57 11.39 3.23
N ALA A 343 9.32 12.05 4.13
CA ALA A 343 9.26 13.48 4.42
C ALA A 343 10.56 13.88 5.11
N LYS A 344 11.01 15.14 4.99
CA LYS A 344 12.30 15.57 5.57
C LYS A 344 12.41 15.21 7.05
N ILE A 345 11.44 15.61 7.86
CA ILE A 345 11.39 15.28 9.30
C ILE A 345 11.41 13.77 9.56
N HIS A 346 10.68 13.00 8.75
CA HIS A 346 10.65 11.55 8.87
C HIS A 346 12.01 10.93 8.56
N SER A 347 12.67 11.36 7.48
CA SER A 347 14.03 10.91 7.14
C SER A 347 15.04 11.24 8.23
N GLU A 348 14.94 12.40 8.87
CA GLU A 348 15.82 12.74 10.01
C GLU A 348 15.56 11.81 11.21
N ILE A 349 14.32 11.50 11.55
CA ILE A 349 13.99 10.55 12.63
C ILE A 349 14.51 9.14 12.31
N VAL A 350 14.33 8.69 11.06
CA VAL A 350 14.84 7.41 10.57
C VAL A 350 16.36 7.33 10.74
N LYS A 351 17.10 8.41 10.42
CA LYS A 351 18.56 8.50 10.57
C LYS A 351 19.04 8.62 12.01
N THR A 352 18.35 9.40 12.83
CA THR A 352 18.86 9.82 14.16
C THR A 352 18.30 9.02 15.33
N GLN A 353 17.25 8.24 15.12
CA GLN A 353 16.58 7.49 16.21
C GLN A 353 16.31 6.04 15.84
N VAL A 354 15.77 5.77 14.65
CA VAL A 354 15.30 4.41 14.32
C VAL A 354 16.43 3.51 13.83
N PHE A 355 17.29 4.02 12.94
CA PHE A 355 18.39 3.27 12.34
C PHE A 355 19.72 4.01 12.49
N GLU A 356 19.93 4.64 13.65
CA GLU A 356 21.13 5.42 13.96
C GLU A 356 22.42 4.67 13.67
N ASP A 357 22.54 3.42 14.13
CA ASP A 357 23.75 2.62 13.92
C ASP A 357 24.02 2.32 12.44
N PHE A 358 22.98 2.10 11.63
CA PHE A 358 23.12 1.90 10.19
C PHE A 358 23.44 3.20 9.45
N ALA A 359 22.81 4.31 9.85
CA ALA A 359 23.05 5.63 9.26
C ALA A 359 24.45 6.18 9.59
N ALA A 360 24.98 5.86 10.78
CA ALA A 360 26.35 6.18 11.16
C ALA A 360 27.37 5.39 10.33
N LEU A 361 27.05 4.14 9.97
CA LEU A 361 27.91 3.29 9.14
C LEU A 361 27.90 3.69 7.66
N GLU A 362 26.73 3.89 7.07
CA GLU A 362 26.54 4.18 5.64
C GLU A 362 25.69 5.45 5.43
N PRO A 363 26.18 6.66 5.77
CA PRO A 363 25.36 7.87 5.77
C PRO A 363 24.78 8.23 4.39
N GLU A 364 25.56 8.02 3.32
CA GLU A 364 25.16 8.32 1.93
C GLU A 364 24.01 7.43 1.43
N LYS A 365 23.82 6.26 2.05
CA LYS A 365 22.73 5.34 1.74
C LYS A 365 21.37 5.91 2.14
N PHE A 366 21.32 6.74 3.19
CA PHE A 366 20.09 7.26 3.74
C PHE A 366 19.69 8.60 3.11
N GLN A 367 18.59 8.59 2.38
CA GLN A 367 18.08 9.70 1.59
C GLN A 367 16.71 10.18 2.08
N ASN A 368 16.26 11.29 1.49
CA ASN A 368 14.89 11.74 1.58
C ASN A 368 14.23 11.76 0.20
N LYS A 369 12.99 11.26 0.13
CA LYS A 369 12.09 11.43 -1.01
C LYS A 369 10.73 11.81 -0.45
N THR A 370 10.45 13.11 -0.38
CA THR A 370 9.17 13.59 0.14
C THR A 370 8.03 13.12 -0.77
N ASN A 371 7.00 12.52 -0.19
CA ASN A 371 5.85 12.01 -0.94
C ASN A 371 5.14 13.10 -1.73
N GLY A 372 4.48 12.69 -2.81
CA GLY A 372 3.64 13.55 -3.64
C GLY A 372 2.31 12.88 -4.01
N ILE A 373 1.44 13.66 -4.62
CA ILE A 373 0.18 13.21 -5.20
C ILE A 373 0.14 13.57 -6.68
N THR A 374 -0.58 12.80 -7.50
CA THR A 374 -0.76 13.14 -8.91
C THR A 374 -1.77 14.28 -9.09
N PRO A 375 -1.43 15.38 -9.81
CA PRO A 375 -2.38 16.45 -10.12
C PRO A 375 -3.48 16.01 -11.09
N ARG A 376 -3.29 14.91 -11.84
CA ARG A 376 -4.30 14.44 -12.81
C ARG A 376 -5.58 13.99 -12.08
N ARG A 377 -5.43 13.15 -11.05
CA ARG A 377 -6.57 12.70 -10.24
C ARG A 377 -7.01 13.71 -9.19
N TRP A 378 -6.04 14.30 -8.48
CA TRP A 378 -6.30 15.12 -7.29
C TRP A 378 -6.47 16.62 -7.57
N LEU A 379 -6.63 17.01 -8.84
CA LEU A 379 -7.01 18.36 -9.24
C LEU A 379 -7.85 18.33 -10.51
N LEU A 380 -7.31 17.80 -11.61
CA LEU A 380 -8.00 17.84 -12.92
C LEU A 380 -9.30 17.03 -12.93
N LEU A 381 -9.27 15.81 -12.39
CA LEU A 381 -10.44 14.93 -12.32
C LEU A 381 -11.41 15.35 -11.21
N CYS A 382 -10.93 15.51 -9.98
CA CYS A 382 -11.81 15.73 -8.83
C CYS A 382 -12.28 17.19 -8.65
N ASN A 383 -11.62 18.15 -9.30
CA ASN A 383 -11.95 19.57 -9.17
C ASN A 383 -11.79 20.32 -10.50
N PRO A 384 -12.56 19.94 -11.53
CA PRO A 384 -12.43 20.50 -12.88
C PRO A 384 -12.64 22.02 -12.91
N GLY A 385 -13.56 22.56 -12.09
CA GLY A 385 -13.79 24.01 -12.01
C GLY A 385 -12.57 24.79 -11.51
N LEU A 386 -11.79 24.24 -10.57
CA LEU A 386 -10.53 24.87 -10.16
C LEU A 386 -9.44 24.68 -11.22
N ALA A 387 -9.39 23.50 -11.85
CA ALA A 387 -8.42 23.20 -12.89
C ALA A 387 -8.57 24.14 -14.11
N GLU A 388 -9.81 24.42 -14.51
CA GLU A 388 -10.16 25.36 -15.59
C GLU A 388 -9.78 26.79 -15.21
N LEU A 389 -10.16 27.25 -14.01
CA LEU A 389 -9.81 28.59 -13.53
C LEU A 389 -8.28 28.83 -13.47
N ILE A 390 -7.51 27.80 -13.09
CA ILE A 390 -6.04 27.87 -13.14
C ILE A 390 -5.56 27.94 -14.59
N ALA A 391 -6.11 27.10 -15.47
CA ALA A 391 -5.72 27.07 -16.88
C ALA A 391 -5.98 28.40 -17.59
N GLU A 392 -7.09 29.08 -17.29
CA GLU A 392 -7.39 30.42 -17.83
C GLU A 392 -6.34 31.47 -17.48
N LYS A 393 -5.70 31.35 -16.30
CA LYS A 393 -4.71 32.33 -15.82
C LYS A 393 -3.29 32.01 -16.26
N ILE A 394 -2.89 30.74 -16.26
CA ILE A 394 -1.47 30.35 -16.44
C ILE A 394 -1.23 29.31 -17.53
N GLY A 395 -2.26 28.88 -18.26
CA GLY A 395 -2.20 27.80 -19.25
C GLY A 395 -2.30 26.41 -18.62
N GLU A 396 -2.28 25.35 -19.44
CA GLU A 396 -2.52 23.96 -19.02
C GLU A 396 -1.25 23.18 -18.62
N ASP A 397 -0.06 23.73 -18.86
CA ASP A 397 1.21 23.02 -18.65
C ASP A 397 1.44 22.61 -17.18
N TYR A 398 0.74 23.25 -16.23
CA TYR A 398 0.83 22.93 -14.80
C TYR A 398 0.46 21.47 -14.48
N VAL A 399 -0.34 20.81 -15.33
CA VAL A 399 -0.75 19.41 -15.10
C VAL A 399 0.45 18.44 -15.19
N ARG A 400 1.45 18.81 -16.00
CA ARG A 400 2.73 18.09 -16.11
C ARG A 400 3.81 18.68 -15.21
N ASP A 401 3.81 20.01 -15.03
CA ASP A 401 4.77 20.73 -14.21
C ASP A 401 4.07 21.58 -13.14
N LEU A 402 3.82 20.96 -11.98
CA LEU A 402 3.08 21.61 -10.90
C LEU A 402 3.83 22.82 -10.30
N SER A 403 5.12 23.00 -10.59
CA SER A 403 5.87 24.17 -10.14
C SER A 403 5.31 25.49 -10.71
N GLN A 404 4.62 25.42 -11.86
CA GLN A 404 4.01 26.59 -12.49
C GLN A 404 2.87 27.20 -11.67
N LEU A 405 2.29 26.48 -10.71
CA LEU A 405 1.30 27.06 -9.80
C LEU A 405 1.86 28.26 -9.00
N THR A 406 3.18 28.41 -8.90
CA THR A 406 3.80 29.60 -8.29
C THR A 406 3.49 30.90 -9.02
N LYS A 407 3.14 30.85 -10.32
CA LYS A 407 2.67 32.01 -11.09
C LYS A 407 1.35 32.57 -10.54
N LEU A 408 0.56 31.78 -9.82
CA LEU A 408 -0.68 32.23 -9.20
C LEU A 408 -0.46 33.29 -8.11
N HIS A 409 0.77 33.46 -7.60
CA HIS A 409 1.09 34.54 -6.64
C HIS A 409 0.82 35.93 -7.23
N GLU A 410 0.89 36.11 -8.55
CA GLU A 410 0.59 37.39 -9.21
C GLU A 410 -0.89 37.79 -9.09
N PHE A 411 -1.77 36.83 -8.75
CA PHE A 411 -3.22 37.04 -8.65
C PHE A 411 -3.74 37.02 -7.21
N VAL A 412 -2.85 37.04 -6.21
CA VAL A 412 -3.24 36.97 -4.78
C VAL A 412 -4.09 38.17 -4.34
N ASP A 413 -3.89 39.33 -4.99
CA ASP A 413 -4.63 40.57 -4.75
C ASP A 413 -5.62 40.91 -5.88
N ASP A 414 -5.84 39.99 -6.83
CA ASP A 414 -6.84 40.14 -7.90
C ASP A 414 -8.23 39.80 -7.33
N ASP A 415 -9.02 40.83 -7.04
CA ASP A 415 -10.38 40.72 -6.50
C ASP A 415 -11.30 39.80 -7.32
N LEU A 416 -11.15 39.77 -8.66
CA LEU A 416 -11.95 38.90 -9.51
C LEU A 416 -11.50 37.45 -9.34
N PHE A 417 -10.19 37.20 -9.36
CA PHE A 417 -9.65 35.85 -9.16
C PHE A 417 -10.01 35.28 -7.78
N ILE A 418 -9.89 36.08 -6.72
CA ILE A 418 -10.28 35.68 -5.35
C ILE A 418 -11.76 35.26 -5.31
N ARG A 419 -12.65 36.02 -5.97
CA ARG A 419 -14.09 35.71 -6.03
C ARG A 419 -14.36 34.43 -6.79
N GLU A 420 -13.71 34.20 -7.93
CA GLU A 420 -13.90 32.97 -8.71
C GLU A 420 -13.36 31.74 -7.98
N VAL A 421 -12.20 31.82 -7.32
CA VAL A 421 -11.70 30.72 -6.47
C VAL A 421 -12.67 30.41 -5.34
N ALA A 422 -13.22 31.44 -4.68
CA ALA A 422 -14.21 31.27 -3.62
C ALA A 422 -15.53 30.65 -4.14
N LYS A 423 -15.97 31.05 -5.34
CA LYS A 423 -17.16 30.51 -6.02
C LYS A 423 -17.00 29.03 -6.32
N VAL A 424 -15.88 28.61 -6.92
CA VAL A 424 -15.58 27.19 -7.18
C VAL A 424 -15.63 26.38 -5.89
N LYS A 425 -15.03 26.88 -4.80
CA LYS A 425 -15.10 26.20 -3.49
C LYS A 425 -16.54 26.08 -2.99
N GLN A 426 -17.36 27.12 -3.15
CA GLN A 426 -18.75 27.10 -2.71
C GLN A 426 -19.60 26.14 -3.55
N GLU A 427 -19.38 26.06 -4.86
CA GLU A 427 -20.04 25.11 -5.75
C GLU A 427 -19.71 23.66 -5.37
N ASN A 428 -18.44 23.35 -5.11
CA ASN A 428 -18.04 22.01 -4.65
C ASN A 428 -18.70 21.64 -3.32
N LYS A 429 -18.80 22.59 -2.38
CA LYS A 429 -19.52 22.36 -1.10
C LYS A 429 -21.01 22.08 -1.31
N VAL A 430 -21.65 22.74 -2.27
CA VAL A 430 -23.05 22.50 -2.63
C VAL A 430 -23.20 21.11 -3.26
N LYS A 431 -22.34 20.74 -4.21
CA LYS A 431 -22.33 19.41 -4.83
C LYS A 431 -22.18 18.31 -3.77
N PHE A 432 -21.23 18.45 -2.85
CA PHE A 432 -21.03 17.50 -1.76
C PHE A 432 -22.22 17.43 -0.80
N ALA A 433 -22.86 18.56 -0.49
CA ALA A 433 -24.07 18.59 0.34
C ALA A 433 -25.25 17.84 -0.32
N LEU A 434 -25.43 18.01 -1.64
CA LEU A 434 -26.44 17.27 -2.41
C LEU A 434 -26.13 15.77 -2.46
N TYR A 435 -24.87 15.40 -2.62
CA TYR A 435 -24.43 14.01 -2.55
C TYR A 435 -24.76 13.38 -1.18
N LEU A 436 -24.47 14.07 -0.08
CA LEU A 436 -24.80 13.58 1.26
C LEU A 436 -26.32 13.45 1.50
N GLU A 437 -27.12 14.35 0.93
CA GLU A 437 -28.58 14.27 1.00
C GLU A 437 -29.13 13.11 0.14
N LYS A 438 -28.54 12.85 -1.03
CA LYS A 438 -28.93 11.75 -1.92
C LYS A 438 -28.57 10.39 -1.33
N GLU A 439 -27.30 10.19 -0.97
CA GLU A 439 -26.75 8.88 -0.58
C GLU A 439 -26.98 8.56 0.91
N TYR A 440 -26.73 9.53 1.80
CA TYR A 440 -26.77 9.31 3.24
C TYR A 440 -28.03 9.86 3.91
N LYS A 441 -28.91 10.55 3.15
CA LYS A 441 -30.10 11.25 3.67
C LYS A 441 -29.76 12.27 4.77
N VAL A 442 -28.58 12.86 4.70
CA VAL A 442 -28.11 13.87 5.67
C VAL A 442 -28.05 15.25 5.00
N LYS A 443 -28.90 16.16 5.46
CA LYS A 443 -28.86 17.56 5.05
C LYS A 443 -27.83 18.34 5.86
N ILE A 444 -26.98 19.10 5.16
CA ILE A 444 -25.99 20.00 5.76
C ILE A 444 -26.11 21.42 5.24
N ASN A 445 -25.55 22.37 5.98
CA ASN A 445 -25.50 23.78 5.59
C ASN A 445 -24.24 24.05 4.74
N PRO A 446 -24.35 24.26 3.41
CA PRO A 446 -23.19 24.53 2.56
C PRO A 446 -22.57 25.90 2.81
N SER A 447 -23.22 26.80 3.56
CA SER A 447 -22.62 28.08 3.98
C SER A 447 -21.76 27.95 5.25
N SER A 448 -21.80 26.80 5.94
CA SER A 448 -20.93 26.54 7.08
C SER A 448 -19.48 26.29 6.66
N MET A 449 -18.54 26.41 7.61
CA MET A 449 -17.18 25.92 7.43
C MET A 449 -17.20 24.39 7.45
N PHE A 450 -16.70 23.76 6.39
CA PHE A 450 -16.51 22.30 6.35
C PHE A 450 -15.17 21.97 6.99
N ASP A 451 -15.20 21.29 8.14
CA ASP A 451 -14.05 20.88 8.93
C ASP A 451 -13.85 19.37 8.74
N VAL A 452 -12.93 18.99 7.85
CA VAL A 452 -12.84 17.62 7.31
C VAL A 452 -11.62 16.89 7.85
N HIS A 453 -11.83 15.75 8.49
CA HIS A 453 -10.79 14.85 8.97
C HIS A 453 -11.00 13.43 8.42
N VAL A 454 -10.58 13.21 7.18
CA VAL A 454 -10.68 11.91 6.50
C VAL A 454 -9.33 11.20 6.39
N LYS A 455 -9.23 10.00 6.94
CA LYS A 455 -8.07 9.08 6.90
C LYS A 455 -8.39 7.82 7.71
N ARG A 456 -7.60 6.76 7.55
CA ARG A 456 -7.67 5.56 8.42
C ARG A 456 -7.78 5.95 9.91
N ILE A 457 -8.62 5.26 10.67
CA ILE A 457 -8.79 5.54 12.11
C ILE A 457 -7.64 4.90 12.88
N HIS A 458 -6.91 5.71 13.64
CA HIS A 458 -5.76 5.27 14.44
C HIS A 458 -5.48 6.25 15.57
N GLU A 459 -5.04 5.78 16.74
CA GLU A 459 -4.75 6.63 17.89
C GLU A 459 -3.78 7.79 17.59
N TYR A 460 -2.65 7.53 16.89
CA TYR A 460 -1.68 8.58 16.55
C TYR A 460 -2.24 9.64 15.59
N LYS A 461 -3.33 9.34 14.86
CA LYS A 461 -4.00 10.29 13.96
C LYS A 461 -4.97 11.21 14.70
N ARG A 462 -5.21 10.93 15.99
CA ARG A 462 -5.89 11.82 16.95
C ARG A 462 -7.30 12.24 16.51
N GLN A 463 -8.07 11.35 15.87
CA GLN A 463 -9.51 11.59 15.67
C GLN A 463 -10.24 11.80 17.02
N LEU A 464 -9.76 11.16 18.09
CA LEU A 464 -10.23 11.42 19.46
C LEU A 464 -10.05 12.89 19.87
N MET A 465 -8.90 13.51 19.57
CA MET A 465 -8.66 14.93 19.86
C MET A 465 -9.64 15.84 19.10
N ASN A 466 -9.96 15.50 17.84
CA ASN A 466 -10.99 16.22 17.10
C ASN A 466 -12.38 16.05 17.75
N CYS A 467 -12.70 14.84 18.21
CA CYS A 467 -13.95 14.57 18.93
C CYS A 467 -14.06 15.39 20.24
N LEU A 468 -12.97 15.55 21.00
CA LEU A 468 -12.96 16.41 22.19
C LEU A 468 -13.20 17.88 21.86
N HIS A 469 -12.68 18.36 20.73
CA HIS A 469 -12.96 19.70 20.23
C HIS A 469 -14.43 19.89 19.84
N ILE A 470 -15.06 18.89 19.20
CA ILE A 470 -16.50 18.89 18.90
C ILE A 470 -17.31 19.04 20.20
N ILE A 471 -17.01 18.22 21.22
CA ILE A 471 -17.68 18.28 22.53
C ILE A 471 -17.48 19.66 23.18
N THR A 472 -16.29 20.23 23.06
CA THR A 472 -16.00 21.58 23.58
C THR A 472 -16.86 22.64 22.89
N MET A 473 -17.00 22.58 21.56
CA MET A 473 -17.85 23.49 20.79
C MET A 473 -19.33 23.34 21.19
N TYR A 474 -19.81 22.11 21.28
CA TYR A 474 -21.16 21.79 21.76
C TYR A 474 -21.44 22.40 23.13
N ASN A 475 -20.56 22.16 24.11
CA ASN A 475 -20.71 22.70 25.47
C ASN A 475 -20.71 24.24 25.50
N ARG A 476 -19.89 24.89 24.67
CA ARG A 476 -19.85 26.35 24.56
C ARG A 476 -21.15 26.92 23.97
N ILE A 477 -21.68 26.28 22.93
CA ILE A 477 -22.97 26.67 22.32
C ILE A 477 -24.10 26.51 23.34
N ARG A 478 -24.11 25.41 24.10
CA ARG A 478 -25.12 25.15 25.13
C ARG A 478 -25.05 26.11 26.31
N ARG A 479 -23.84 26.55 26.68
CA ARG A 479 -23.64 27.51 27.78
C ARG A 479 -24.15 28.90 27.44
N ASP A 480 -24.00 29.33 26.19
CA ASP A 480 -24.46 30.63 25.71
C ASP A 480 -25.06 30.51 24.29
N PRO A 481 -26.33 30.08 24.18
CA PRO A 481 -26.98 29.86 22.89
C PRO A 481 -27.19 31.15 22.08
N ALA A 482 -27.17 32.34 22.72
CA ALA A 482 -27.34 33.62 22.04
C ALA A 482 -26.04 34.10 21.37
N LYS A 483 -24.88 33.63 21.84
CA LYS A 483 -23.60 33.97 21.26
C LYS A 483 -23.51 33.57 19.78
N LEU A 484 -22.84 34.43 19.01
CA LEU A 484 -22.51 34.19 17.61
C LEU A 484 -21.35 33.20 17.52
N PHE A 485 -21.59 32.12 16.78
CA PHE A 485 -20.59 31.13 16.41
C PHE A 485 -20.58 31.02 14.88
N VAL A 486 -19.39 30.90 14.28
CA VAL A 486 -19.28 30.53 12.87
C VAL A 486 -19.84 29.12 12.71
N PRO A 487 -20.88 28.91 11.88
CA PRO A 487 -21.44 27.58 11.67
C PRO A 487 -20.38 26.59 11.16
N ARG A 488 -20.36 25.38 11.70
CA ARG A 488 -19.41 24.33 11.28
C ARG A 488 -20.12 23.01 10.97
N THR A 489 -19.70 22.37 9.89
CA THR A 489 -20.00 20.97 9.58
C THR A 489 -18.71 20.19 9.71
N VAL A 490 -18.56 19.45 10.81
CA VAL A 490 -17.39 18.60 11.09
C VAL A 490 -17.61 17.23 10.47
N ILE A 491 -16.75 16.85 9.54
CA ILE A 491 -16.85 15.64 8.73
C ILE A 491 -15.66 14.76 9.06
N ILE A 492 -15.89 13.60 9.68
CA ILE A 492 -14.85 12.61 9.97
C ILE A 492 -15.12 11.38 9.12
N GLY A 493 -14.10 10.79 8.52
CA GLY A 493 -14.27 9.58 7.70
C GLY A 493 -13.04 8.69 7.76
N GLY A 494 -13.25 7.38 7.71
CA GLY A 494 -12.15 6.43 7.74
C GLY A 494 -12.55 5.04 8.23
N LYS A 495 -11.74 4.06 7.84
CA LYS A 495 -11.87 2.66 8.27
C LYS A 495 -10.94 2.36 9.45
N ALA A 496 -11.40 1.58 10.41
CA ALA A 496 -10.56 0.95 11.44
C ALA A 496 -10.17 -0.47 11.01
N ALA A 497 -8.96 -0.95 11.35
CA ALA A 497 -8.63 -2.35 11.07
C ALA A 497 -9.56 -3.30 11.86
N PRO A 498 -9.94 -4.48 11.33
CA PRO A 498 -10.95 -5.34 11.95
C PRO A 498 -10.61 -5.75 13.40
N GLY A 499 -9.32 -6.03 13.66
CA GLY A 499 -8.80 -6.39 14.98
C GLY A 499 -8.49 -5.21 15.91
N TYR A 500 -8.63 -3.95 15.46
CA TYR A 500 -8.23 -2.78 16.24
C TYR A 500 -9.39 -2.22 17.07
N HIS A 501 -9.57 -2.80 18.26
CA HIS A 501 -10.65 -2.46 19.18
C HIS A 501 -10.73 -0.94 19.51
N MET A 502 -9.62 -0.31 19.88
CA MET A 502 -9.61 1.11 20.24
C MET A 502 -10.04 2.01 19.07
N ALA A 503 -9.58 1.72 17.85
CA ALA A 503 -10.01 2.46 16.67
C ALA A 503 -11.52 2.32 16.42
N LYS A 504 -12.10 1.13 16.60
CA LYS A 504 -13.56 0.92 16.53
C LYS A 504 -14.32 1.68 17.63
N MET A 505 -13.78 1.73 18.85
CA MET A 505 -14.34 2.55 19.94
C MET A 505 -14.36 4.04 19.61
N ILE A 506 -13.30 4.55 18.95
CA ILE A 506 -13.26 5.95 18.50
C ILE A 506 -14.36 6.23 17.46
N ILE A 507 -14.60 5.32 16.51
CA ILE A 507 -15.71 5.44 15.56
C ILE A 507 -17.05 5.52 16.30
N LYS A 508 -17.28 4.59 17.25
CA LYS A 508 -18.51 4.57 18.05
C LYS A 508 -18.70 5.86 18.85
N LEU A 509 -17.65 6.39 19.45
CA LEU A 509 -17.68 7.66 20.18
C LEU A 509 -18.08 8.82 19.26
N ILE A 510 -17.46 8.94 18.08
CA ILE A 510 -17.78 10.00 17.12
C ILE A 510 -19.25 9.94 16.70
N ASN A 511 -19.75 8.74 16.38
CA ASN A 511 -21.16 8.55 16.01
C ASN A 511 -22.11 8.88 17.16
N ALA A 512 -21.78 8.50 18.40
CA ALA A 512 -22.58 8.83 19.57
C ALA A 512 -22.62 10.35 19.84
N VAL A 513 -21.49 11.03 19.74
CA VAL A 513 -21.42 12.50 19.85
C VAL A 513 -22.21 13.16 18.74
N ALA A 514 -22.10 12.66 17.50
CA ALA A 514 -22.86 13.17 16.36
C ALA A 514 -24.37 13.06 16.59
N GLN A 515 -24.85 11.94 17.14
CA GLN A 515 -26.26 11.74 17.46
C GLN A 515 -26.78 12.78 18.47
N VAL A 516 -26.00 13.12 19.50
CA VAL A 516 -26.40 14.14 20.48
C VAL A 516 -26.39 15.53 19.85
N VAL A 517 -25.28 15.90 19.20
CA VAL A 517 -25.09 17.25 18.63
C VAL A 517 -26.13 17.54 17.54
N ASN A 518 -26.36 16.59 16.63
CA ASN A 518 -27.20 16.81 15.46
C ASN A 518 -28.70 16.87 15.76
N ASN A 519 -29.13 16.38 16.93
CA ASN A 519 -30.53 16.33 17.35
C ASN A 519 -30.86 17.36 18.43
N ASP A 520 -29.89 18.19 18.84
CA ASP A 520 -30.10 19.24 19.85
C ASP A 520 -30.66 20.52 19.22
N PRO A 521 -31.93 20.91 19.53
CA PRO A 521 -32.54 22.10 18.94
C PRO A 521 -31.83 23.40 19.32
N MET A 522 -31.11 23.44 20.44
CA MET A 522 -30.33 24.63 20.86
C MET A 522 -29.06 24.81 20.04
N VAL A 523 -28.54 23.73 19.46
CA VAL A 523 -27.41 23.79 18.53
C VAL A 523 -27.90 24.24 17.15
N GLY A 524 -29.03 23.70 16.69
CA GLY A 524 -29.59 24.01 15.38
C GLY A 524 -28.56 23.86 14.26
N ASN A 525 -28.42 24.90 13.43
CA ASN A 525 -27.48 24.90 12.30
C ASN A 525 -26.05 25.38 12.66
N LYS A 526 -25.75 25.61 13.95
CA LYS A 526 -24.42 26.13 14.38
C LYS A 526 -23.33 25.07 14.34
N LEU A 527 -23.67 23.81 14.61
CA LEU A 527 -22.73 22.70 14.60
C LEU A 527 -23.42 21.44 14.09
N LYS A 528 -22.85 20.84 13.05
CA LYS A 528 -23.23 19.53 12.53
C LYS A 528 -22.01 18.61 12.56
N VAL A 529 -22.22 17.34 12.90
CA VAL A 529 -21.15 16.33 12.94
C VAL A 529 -21.57 15.14 12.07
N ILE A 530 -20.69 14.72 11.17
CA ILE A 530 -20.96 13.62 10.23
C ILE A 530 -19.80 12.65 10.27
N PHE A 531 -20.15 11.36 10.31
CA PHE A 531 -19.21 10.29 10.01
C PHE A 531 -19.48 9.79 8.59
N LEU A 532 -18.47 9.86 7.71
CA LEU A 532 -18.53 9.30 6.37
C LEU A 532 -18.27 7.80 6.42
N GLU A 533 -19.32 7.03 6.14
CA GLU A 533 -19.24 5.59 5.97
C GLU A 533 -18.42 5.23 4.71
N ASN A 534 -17.65 4.15 4.80
CA ASN A 534 -16.93 3.54 3.69
C ASN A 534 -15.99 4.46 2.91
N TYR A 535 -15.25 5.31 3.64
CA TYR A 535 -14.25 6.19 3.03
C TYR A 535 -13.26 5.42 2.13
N ARG A 536 -13.23 5.83 0.85
CA ARG A 536 -12.47 5.23 -0.26
C ARG A 536 -12.06 6.32 -1.27
N VAL A 537 -11.44 5.94 -2.38
CA VAL A 537 -10.86 6.92 -3.33
C VAL A 537 -11.96 7.76 -3.96
N SER A 538 -13.02 7.13 -4.48
CA SER A 538 -14.12 7.85 -5.13
C SER A 538 -14.85 8.80 -4.17
N LEU A 539 -14.94 8.46 -2.88
CA LEU A 539 -15.49 9.38 -1.87
C LEU A 539 -14.52 10.52 -1.50
N ALA A 540 -13.21 10.29 -1.61
CA ALA A 540 -12.20 11.33 -1.35
C ALA A 540 -12.12 12.38 -2.46
N GLU A 541 -12.60 12.05 -3.66
CA GLU A 541 -12.66 12.94 -4.82
C GLU A 541 -13.84 13.93 -4.75
N LYS A 542 -14.80 13.70 -3.83
CA LYS A 542 -16.03 14.51 -3.69
C LYS A 542 -15.90 15.65 -2.68
#